data_AF-A0A5K0V6T0-F1
#
_entry.id   AF-A0A5K0V6T0-F1
#
_cell.length_a   1.000
_cell.length_b   1.000
_cell.length_c   1.000
_cell.angle_alpha   90.00
_cell.angle_beta   90.00
_cell.angle_gamma   90.00
#
_symmetry.space_group_name_H-M   'P 1'
#
loop_
_entity.id
_entity.type
_entity.pdbx_description
1 polymer ?
#
loop_
_entity_poly.entity_id
_entity_poly.type
_entity_poly.pdbx_seq_one_letter_code
_entity_poly.pdbx_strand_id
1 'polypeptide(L)' 'AKKTAIVRASDDFYPRDPASHTIHISSVAYNTLFLCEFMQPDWDMFH' A
#
# COMPACT_ATOMS: atom_id res chain seq x y z
N ALA A 1 -9.31 -20.92 10.25
CA ALA A 1 -9.15 -19.72 9.40
C ALA A 1 -7.72 -19.68 8.87
N LYS A 2 -7.52 -19.39 7.58
CA LYS A 2 -6.19 -19.22 6.98
C LYS A 2 -5.62 -17.87 7.46
N LYS A 3 -4.42 -17.85 8.05
CA LYS A 3 -3.74 -16.62 8.47
C LYS A 3 -2.86 -16.15 7.33
N THR A 4 -3.15 -14.98 6.78
CA THR A 4 -2.30 -14.32 5.78
C THR A 4 -1.65 -13.11 6.44
N ALA A 5 -0.33 -13.00 6.34
CA ALA A 5 0.36 -11.84 6.88
C ALA A 5 0.10 -10.63 5.97
N ILE A 6 -0.17 -9.49 6.59
CA ILE A 6 -0.40 -8.21 5.91
C ILE A 6 0.87 -7.37 6.06
N VAL A 7 1.28 -6.68 4.98
CA VAL A 7 2.47 -5.82 4.97
C VAL A 7 2.13 -4.46 4.39
N ARG A 8 2.62 -3.40 5.02
CA ARG A 8 2.48 -2.03 4.50
C ARG A 8 3.31 -1.87 3.23
N ALA A 9 2.66 -1.50 2.13
CA ALA A 9 3.33 -1.33 0.83
C ALA A 9 3.97 0.07 0.65
N SER A 10 3.61 1.03 1.50
CA SER A 10 4.14 2.41 1.50
C SER A 10 3.89 3.09 2.85
N ASP A 11 4.35 4.33 2.96
CA ASP A 11 3.89 5.30 3.96
C ASP A 11 2.36 5.50 3.91
N ASP A 12 1.81 6.18 4.92
CA ASP A 12 0.38 6.47 5.04
C ASP A 12 -0.15 7.29 3.85
N PHE A 13 -1.42 7.05 3.51
CA PHE A 13 -2.17 7.87 2.56
C PHE A 13 -2.67 9.15 3.25
N TYR A 14 -2.31 10.30 2.69
CA TYR A 14 -2.76 11.61 3.18
C TYR A 14 -3.84 12.21 2.26
N PRO A 15 -5.14 11.88 2.45
CA PRO A 15 -6.21 12.29 1.52
C PRO A 15 -6.37 13.80 1.38
N ARG A 16 -5.98 14.57 2.40
CA ARG A 16 -6.05 16.04 2.42
C ARG A 16 -4.84 16.74 1.80
N ASP A 17 -3.82 15.99 1.41
CA ASP A 17 -2.64 16.52 0.72
C ASP A 17 -2.58 15.98 -0.72
N PRO A 18 -3.08 16.74 -1.71
CA PRO A 18 -3.05 16.33 -3.11
C PRO A 18 -1.65 16.06 -3.67
N ALA A 19 -0.61 16.69 -3.11
CA ALA A 19 0.76 16.48 -3.57
C ALA A 19 1.24 15.05 -3.24
N SER A 20 0.67 14.42 -2.20
CA SER A 20 1.02 13.06 -1.79
C SER A 20 0.38 11.97 -2.67
N HIS A 21 -0.69 12.27 -3.41
CA HIS A 21 -1.53 11.23 -4.04
C HIS A 21 -0.78 10.42 -5.10
N THR A 22 -0.09 11.10 -6.02
CA THR A 22 0.64 10.42 -7.09
C THR A 22 1.78 9.58 -6.53
N ILE A 23 2.53 10.11 -5.57
CA ILE A 23 3.66 9.38 -4.99
C ILE A 23 3.19 8.15 -4.20
N HIS A 24 2.09 8.27 -3.45
CA HIS A 24 1.47 7.14 -2.76
C HIS A 24 1.09 6.02 -3.74
N ILE A 25 0.29 6.33 -4.76
CA ILE A 25 -0.18 5.34 -5.75
C ILE A 25 0.99 4.70 -6.50
N SER A 26 1.99 5.48 -6.89
CA SER A 26 3.18 4.93 -7.54
C SER A 26 3.97 3.97 -6.63
N SER A 27 4.08 4.29 -5.35
CA SER A 27 4.84 3.51 -4.37
C SER A 27 4.14 2.20 -4.03
N VAL A 28 2.84 2.25 -3.70
CA VAL A 28 2.06 1.03 -3.39
C VAL A 28 2.01 0.09 -4.59
N ALA A 29 1.82 0.62 -5.81
CA ALA A 29 1.78 -0.20 -7.02
C ALA A 29 3.13 -0.87 -7.32
N TYR A 30 4.23 -0.12 -7.22
CA TYR A 30 5.57 -0.64 -7.48
C TYR A 30 5.97 -1.71 -6.44
N ASN A 31 5.82 -1.42 -5.14
CA ASN A 31 6.22 -2.33 -4.08
C ASN A 31 5.37 -3.62 -4.05
N THR A 32 4.09 -3.52 -4.41
CA THR A 32 3.17 -4.67 -4.53
C THR A 32 3.68 -5.74 -5.48
N LEU A 33 4.42 -5.37 -6.54
CA LEU A 33 4.96 -6.34 -7.50
C LEU A 33 5.89 -7.37 -6.84
N PHE A 34 6.63 -6.97 -5.81
CA PHE A 34 7.48 -7.88 -5.04
C PHE A 34 6.75 -8.51 -3.85
N LEU A 35 5.97 -7.70 -3.12
CA LEU A 35 5.36 -8.13 -1.85
C LEU A 35 4.27 -9.21 -2.02
N CYS A 36 3.52 -9.18 -3.13
CA CYS A 36 2.44 -10.13 -3.41
C CYS A 36 2.87 -11.60 -3.45
N GLU A 37 4.16 -11.88 -3.64
CA GLU A 37 4.69 -13.25 -3.62
C GLU A 37 4.68 -13.86 -2.21
N PHE A 38 4.78 -13.03 -1.17
CA PHE A 38 4.99 -13.49 0.21
C PHE A 38 3.85 -13.10 1.15
N MET A 39 3.24 -11.95 0.94
CA MET A 39 2.33 -11.32 1.89
C MET A 39 1.22 -10.56 1.17
N GLN A 40 0.10 -10.32 1.85
CA GLN A 40 -0.95 -9.45 1.34
C GLN A 40 -0.51 -7.99 1.51
N PRO A 41 -0.27 -7.21 0.44
CA PRO A 41 0.10 -5.82 0.57
C PRO A 41 -1.12 -4.98 0.99
N ASP A 42 -0.89 -4.08 1.92
CA ASP A 42 -1.82 -3.07 2.40
C ASP A 42 -1.51 -1.73 1.72
N TRP A 43 -2.53 -1.19 1.05
CA TRP A 43 -2.49 0.08 0.30
C TRP A 43 -2.96 1.27 1.12
N ASP A 44 -3.24 1.03 2.40
CA ASP A 44 -3.85 1.97 3.34
C ASP A 44 -5.35 2.24 3.06
N MET A 45 -5.95 3.02 3.95
CA MET A 45 -7.36 3.34 3.96
C MET A 45 -7.68 4.52 3.03
N PHE A 46 -8.59 4.29 2.07
CA PHE A 46 -9.20 5.36 1.28
C PHE A 46 -10.50 5.82 1.96
N HIS A 47 -10.59 7.10 2.32
CA HIS A 47 -11.72 7.71 3.02
C HIS A 47 -12.52 8.65 2.12
#